data_AF-G9L3S5-F1
#
_entry.id   AF-G9L3S5-F1
#
_cell.length_a   1.000
_cell.length_b   1.000
_cell.length_c   1.000
_cell.angle_alpha   90.00
_cell.angle_beta   90.00
_cell.angle_gamma   90.00
#
_symmetry.space_group_name_H-M   'P 1'
#
loop_
_entity.id
_entity.type
_entity.pdbx_description
1 polymer ?
#
loop_
_entity_poly.entity_id
_entity_poly.type
_entity_poly.pdbx_seq_one_letter_code
_entity_poly.pdbx_strand_id
1 'polypeptide(L)'
;DVIYKVKTAFNREFDAAYKQKEFEVARVKERNVRIREIILDLDLEEVIWQPEFDDCEKPERTLVVENKEITAQKFINPWLKAKAGLTVTHEMERWLQTRGPNTRHRALMDMMGGVLEVKKEDILRMVIPQPAFMAKPDALWSEEERKQFKDYEKKVRELNEERDKYRKSLEAEMKKLQNSIQESTQNFDEHLKRLFERRVKAEMVVNQEEL
;
A
#
# COMPACT_ATOMS: atom_id res chain seq x y z
N ASP A 1 -22.96 13.66 -43.01
CA ASP A 1 -21.53 13.44 -42.76
C ASP A 1 -21.19 12.05 -42.26
N VAL A 2 -20.57 11.28 -43.14
CA VAL A 2 -19.91 10.00 -42.81
C VAL A 2 -18.79 10.25 -41.80
N ILE A 3 -17.99 11.31 -42.00
CA ILE A 3 -16.92 11.76 -41.09
C ILE A 3 -17.42 11.91 -39.65
N TYR A 4 -18.54 12.61 -39.44
CA TYR A 4 -19.11 12.81 -38.10
C TYR A 4 -19.51 11.48 -37.44
N LYS A 5 -20.10 10.55 -38.19
CA LYS A 5 -20.49 9.23 -37.68
C LYS A 5 -19.28 8.38 -37.30
N VAL A 6 -18.23 8.39 -38.12
CA VAL A 6 -16.98 7.65 -37.84
C VAL A 6 -16.28 8.22 -36.60
N LYS A 7 -16.12 9.54 -36.51
CA LYS A 7 -15.52 10.22 -35.34
C LYS A 7 -16.32 9.96 -34.06
N THR A 8 -17.65 10.08 -34.11
CA THR A 8 -18.49 9.84 -32.92
C THR A 8 -18.50 8.36 -32.48
N ALA A 9 -18.43 7.41 -33.41
CA ALA A 9 -18.32 5.99 -33.07
C ALA A 9 -16.98 5.70 -32.36
N PHE A 10 -15.87 6.20 -32.90
CA PHE A 10 -14.56 6.03 -32.28
C PHE A 10 -14.48 6.70 -30.90
N ASN A 11 -14.99 7.93 -30.77
CA ASN A 11 -14.98 8.64 -29.48
C ASN A 11 -15.71 7.85 -28.38
N ARG A 12 -16.83 7.19 -28.71
CA ARG A 12 -17.54 6.33 -27.74
C ARG A 12 -16.70 5.14 -27.27
N GLU A 13 -15.95 4.52 -28.18
CA GLU A 13 -15.04 3.42 -27.84
C GLU A 13 -13.85 3.91 -27.01
N PHE A 14 -13.32 5.09 -27.35
CA PHE A 14 -12.25 5.74 -26.60
C PHE A 14 -12.70 6.11 -25.18
N ASP A 15 -13.87 6.71 -25.01
CA ASP A 15 -14.43 7.06 -23.70
C ASP A 15 -14.67 5.80 -22.84
N ALA A 16 -15.07 4.69 -23.46
CA ALA A 16 -15.22 3.41 -22.76
C ALA A 16 -13.87 2.86 -22.29
N ALA A 17 -12.83 2.91 -23.14
CA ALA A 17 -11.48 2.50 -22.78
C ALA A 17 -10.86 3.39 -21.69
N TYR A 18 -11.13 4.70 -21.73
CA TYR A 18 -10.70 5.64 -20.69
C TYR A 18 -11.30 5.28 -19.32
N LYS A 19 -12.62 5.05 -19.27
CA LYS A 19 -13.29 4.59 -18.03
C LYS A 19 -12.74 3.25 -17.55
N GLN A 20 -12.49 2.32 -18.47
CA GLN A 20 -11.88 1.03 -18.13
C GLN A 20 -10.49 1.23 -17.50
N LYS A 21 -9.67 2.16 -18.00
CA LYS A 21 -8.39 2.53 -17.39
C LYS A 21 -8.57 3.01 -15.95
N GLU A 22 -9.54 3.88 -15.70
CA GLU A 22 -9.82 4.40 -14.35
C GLU A 22 -10.14 3.26 -13.37
N PHE A 23 -10.98 2.31 -13.79
CA PHE A 23 -11.31 1.14 -12.97
C PHE A 23 -10.10 0.25 -12.72
N GLU A 24 -9.30 -0.07 -13.74
CA GLU A 24 -8.11 -0.91 -13.56
C GLU A 24 -7.07 -0.22 -12.67
N VAL A 25 -6.83 1.08 -12.84
CA VAL A 25 -5.93 1.87 -11.97
C VAL A 25 -6.42 1.85 -10.52
N ALA A 26 -7.72 2.04 -10.27
CA ALA A 26 -8.28 1.96 -8.92
C ALA A 26 -8.09 0.56 -8.31
N ARG A 27 -8.33 -0.49 -9.10
CA ARG A 27 -8.19 -1.89 -8.68
C ARG A 27 -6.73 -2.27 -8.37
N VAL A 28 -5.78 -1.74 -9.14
CA VAL A 28 -4.34 -1.91 -8.85
C VAL A 28 -3.96 -1.15 -7.58
N LYS A 29 -4.46 0.08 -7.38
CA LYS A 29 -4.21 0.85 -6.15
C LYS A 29 -4.72 0.15 -4.90
N GLU A 30 -5.90 -0.45 -4.95
CA GLU A 30 -6.46 -1.26 -3.85
C GLU A 30 -5.56 -2.45 -3.51
N ARG A 31 -5.14 -3.23 -4.52
CA ARG A 31 -4.21 -4.35 -4.31
C ARG A 31 -2.85 -3.90 -3.77
N ASN A 32 -2.36 -2.75 -4.23
CA ASN A 32 -1.13 -2.16 -3.72
C ASN A 32 -1.22 -1.73 -2.25
N VAL A 33 -2.42 -1.38 -1.74
CA VAL A 33 -2.61 -1.20 -0.29
C VAL A 33 -2.36 -2.50 0.44
N ARG A 34 -2.95 -3.61 -0.03
CA ARG A 34 -2.72 -4.93 0.57
C ARG A 34 -1.26 -5.37 0.50
N ILE A 35 -0.58 -5.12 -0.63
CA ILE A 35 0.85 -5.41 -0.77
C ILE A 35 1.69 -4.58 0.22
N ARG A 36 1.35 -3.30 0.46
CA ARG A 36 2.02 -2.49 1.50
C ARG A 36 1.88 -3.08 2.89
N GLU A 37 0.68 -3.54 3.25
CA GLU A 37 0.45 -4.20 4.54
C GLU A 37 1.32 -5.43 4.69
N ILE A 38 1.36 -6.29 3.67
CA ILE A 38 2.19 -7.51 3.70
C ILE A 38 3.69 -7.17 3.79
N ILE A 39 4.15 -6.13 3.10
CA ILE A 39 5.54 -5.66 3.17
C ILE A 39 5.88 -5.16 4.58
N LEU A 40 4.97 -4.44 5.23
CA LEU A 40 5.12 -4.01 6.63
C LEU A 40 5.12 -5.20 7.59
N ASP A 41 4.28 -6.21 7.35
CA ASP A 41 4.23 -7.42 8.17
C ASP A 41 5.52 -8.25 8.07
N LEU A 42 6.14 -8.25 6.88
CA LEU A 42 7.36 -9.01 6.59
C LEU A 42 8.66 -8.20 6.80
N ASP A 43 8.57 -6.93 7.19
CA ASP A 43 9.68 -5.97 7.28
C ASP A 43 10.58 -5.98 6.02
N LEU A 44 9.97 -6.01 4.83
CA LEU A 44 10.67 -5.98 3.54
C LEU A 44 10.84 -4.54 3.05
N GLU A 45 11.98 -4.23 2.43
CA GLU A 45 12.19 -2.97 1.72
C GLU A 45 12.03 -3.19 0.21
N GLU A 46 10.78 -3.23 -0.27
CA GLU A 46 10.48 -3.38 -1.71
C GLU A 46 9.72 -2.17 -2.25
N VAL A 47 10.09 -1.74 -3.46
CA VAL A 47 9.46 -0.60 -4.14
C VAL A 47 8.20 -1.07 -4.84
N ILE A 48 7.05 -0.53 -4.43
CA ILE A 48 5.75 -0.86 -5.05
C ILE A 48 5.52 0.02 -6.26
N TRP A 49 5.31 -0.62 -7.41
CA TRP A 49 4.87 0.06 -8.62
C TRP A 49 3.43 0.57 -8.47
N GLN A 50 3.20 1.85 -8.79
CA GLN A 50 1.88 2.46 -8.78
C GLN A 50 1.55 3.04 -10.16
N PRO A 51 0.41 2.67 -10.76
CA PRO A 51 -0.03 3.28 -11.99
C PRO A 51 -0.58 4.68 -11.73
N GLU A 52 -0.11 5.63 -12.52
CA GLU A 52 -0.60 7.00 -12.56
C GLU A 52 -1.07 7.34 -13.98
N PHE A 53 -1.88 8.38 -14.07
CA PHE A 53 -2.29 8.94 -15.36
C PHE A 53 -1.28 9.99 -15.75
N ASP A 54 -0.83 9.95 -17.00
CA ASP A 54 0.04 10.98 -17.53
C ASP A 54 -0.76 12.27 -17.78
N ASP A 55 -0.09 13.43 -17.74
CA ASP A 55 -0.72 14.73 -17.97
C ASP A 55 -1.40 14.81 -19.35
N CYS A 56 -0.87 14.10 -20.35
CA CYS A 56 -1.44 13.99 -21.69
C CYS A 56 -2.81 13.30 -21.73
N GLU A 57 -3.15 12.53 -20.70
CA GLU A 57 -4.41 11.77 -20.62
C GLU A 57 -5.51 12.55 -19.90
N LYS A 58 -5.13 13.62 -19.19
CA LYS A 58 -6.04 14.48 -18.43
C LYS A 58 -6.05 15.88 -19.05
N PRO A 59 -6.91 16.13 -20.06
CA PRO A 59 -6.96 17.44 -20.71
C PRO A 59 -7.31 18.58 -19.74
N GLU A 60 -8.00 18.27 -18.65
CA GLU A 60 -8.33 19.22 -17.58
C GLU A 60 -7.07 19.75 -16.86
N ARG A 61 -5.97 18.98 -16.83
CA ARG A 61 -4.70 19.39 -16.20
C ARG A 61 -4.10 20.62 -16.86
N THR A 62 -4.30 20.81 -18.17
CA THR A 62 -3.84 22.01 -18.88
C THR A 62 -4.47 23.29 -18.32
N LEU A 63 -5.66 23.20 -17.73
CA LEU A 63 -6.40 24.35 -17.19
C LEU A 63 -6.13 24.57 -15.69
N VAL A 64 -5.46 23.64 -15.01
CA VAL A 64 -5.26 23.65 -13.57
C VAL A 64 -3.78 23.74 -13.24
N VAL A 65 -3.39 24.82 -12.56
CA VAL A 65 -2.02 25.01 -12.07
C VAL A 65 -1.91 24.46 -10.65
N GLU A 66 -0.97 23.54 -10.44
CA GLU A 66 -0.66 23.02 -9.12
C GLU A 66 0.25 23.99 -8.34
N ASN A 67 0.08 24.05 -7.02
CA ASN A 67 0.93 24.89 -6.16
C ASN A 67 2.43 24.54 -6.27
N LYS A 68 2.76 23.31 -6.67
CA LYS A 68 4.15 22.86 -6.88
C LYS A 68 4.78 23.46 -8.14
N GLU A 69 3.97 23.86 -9.12
CA GLU A 69 4.42 24.50 -10.37
C GLU A 69 4.72 25.99 -10.18
N ILE A 70 4.20 26.57 -9.10
CA ILE A 70 4.42 27.97 -8.75
C ILE A 70 5.78 28.11 -8.04
N THR A 71 6.81 28.48 -8.78
CA THR A 71 8.16 28.73 -8.24
C THR A 71 8.23 30.02 -7.42
N ALA A 72 7.25 30.91 -7.58
CA ALA A 72 7.17 32.15 -6.84
C ALA A 72 6.87 31.89 -5.35
N GLN A 73 7.61 32.54 -4.46
CA GLN A 73 7.29 32.51 -3.03
C GLN A 73 5.93 33.16 -2.81
N LYS A 74 4.99 32.39 -2.26
CA LYS A 74 3.69 32.91 -1.85
C LYS A 74 3.90 34.04 -0.85
N PHE A 75 3.54 35.26 -1.23
CA PHE A 75 3.56 36.39 -0.32
C PHE A 75 2.47 36.18 0.75
N ILE A 76 2.90 35.94 1.99
CA ILE A 76 2.00 35.80 3.13
C ILE A 76 2.07 37.10 3.93
N ASN A 77 0.92 37.76 4.08
CA ASN A 77 0.81 38.97 4.88
C ASN A 77 1.34 38.73 6.32
N PRO A 78 2.09 39.67 6.92
CA PRO A 78 2.69 39.47 8.25
C PRO A 78 1.68 39.05 9.34
N TRP A 79 0.46 39.61 9.32
CA TRP A 79 -0.62 39.23 10.22
C TRP A 79 -1.11 37.79 10.00
N LEU A 80 -1.21 37.32 8.74
CA LEU A 80 -1.56 35.94 8.42
C LEU A 80 -0.48 34.97 8.88
N LYS A 81 0.80 35.35 8.77
CA LYS A 81 1.93 34.56 9.26
C LYS A 81 1.92 34.44 10.79
N ALA A 82 1.60 35.53 11.49
CA ALA A 82 1.43 35.52 12.96
C ALA A 82 0.25 34.64 13.39
N LYS A 83 -0.90 34.74 12.70
CA LYS A 83 -2.07 33.89 12.95
C LYS A 83 -1.78 32.41 12.71
N ALA A 84 -1.09 32.09 11.61
CA ALA A 84 -0.67 30.72 11.30
C ALA A 84 0.31 30.15 12.34
N GLY A 85 1.26 30.96 12.80
CA GLY A 85 2.17 30.56 13.88
C GLY A 85 1.45 30.29 15.21
N LEU A 86 0.46 31.12 15.56
CA LEU A 86 -0.38 30.91 16.74
C LEU A 86 -1.24 29.64 16.62
N THR A 87 -1.81 29.36 15.44
CA THR A 87 -2.56 28.11 15.23
C THR A 87 -1.66 26.89 15.29
N VAL A 88 -0.47 26.94 14.67
CA VAL A 88 0.49 25.82 14.70
C VAL A 88 1.01 25.56 16.11
N THR A 89 1.33 26.60 16.88
CA THR A 89 1.76 26.45 18.28
C THR A 89 0.63 25.89 19.15
N HIS A 90 -0.59 26.39 19.01
CA HIS A 90 -1.75 25.88 19.75
C HIS A 90 -2.15 24.45 19.33
N GLU A 91 -1.96 24.08 18.07
CA GLU A 91 -2.14 22.69 17.59
C GLU A 91 -1.03 21.77 18.08
N MET A 92 0.23 22.21 18.06
CA MET A 92 1.37 21.48 18.61
C MET A 92 1.21 21.27 20.12
N GLU A 93 0.76 22.29 20.85
CA GLU A 93 0.50 22.23 22.28
C GLU A 93 -0.69 21.30 22.59
N ARG A 94 -1.77 21.37 21.80
CA ARG A 94 -2.87 20.39 21.88
C ARG A 94 -2.40 18.97 21.55
N TRP A 95 -1.53 18.80 20.56
CA TRP A 95 -0.98 17.51 20.20
C TRP A 95 -0.09 16.94 21.31
N LEU A 96 0.74 17.77 21.95
CA LEU A 96 1.56 17.42 23.11
C LEU A 96 0.72 17.09 24.35
N GLN A 97 -0.36 17.85 24.61
CA GLN A 97 -1.31 17.60 25.69
C GLN A 97 -2.11 16.31 25.46
N THR A 98 -2.51 16.04 24.22
CA THR A 98 -3.17 14.78 23.82
C THR A 98 -2.20 13.61 23.89
N ARG A 99 -0.90 13.86 23.64
CA ARG A 99 0.21 12.94 23.90
C ARG A 99 0.68 13.00 25.37
N GLY A 100 -0.20 13.37 26.30
CA GLY A 100 -0.04 13.02 27.71
C GLY A 100 0.28 11.53 27.85
N PRO A 101 0.87 11.07 28.97
CA PRO A 101 1.33 9.69 29.11
C PRO A 101 0.17 8.79 28.72
N ASN A 102 0.35 7.99 27.66
CA ASN A 102 -0.63 7.04 27.15
C ASN A 102 -0.86 5.97 28.24
N THR A 103 -1.50 6.34 29.34
CA THR A 103 -1.76 5.50 30.51
C THR A 103 -2.55 4.29 30.08
N ARG A 104 -3.45 4.43 29.11
CA ARG A 104 -4.15 3.32 28.48
C ARG A 104 -3.22 2.36 27.74
N HIS A 105 -2.28 2.85 26.94
CA HIS A 105 -1.35 2.01 26.18
C HIS A 105 -0.30 1.37 27.09
N ARG A 106 0.15 2.10 28.11
CA ARG A 106 1.03 1.60 29.18
C ARG A 106 0.33 0.56 30.04
N ALA A 107 -0.91 0.81 30.47
CA ALA A 107 -1.70 -0.18 31.20
C ALA A 107 -1.98 -1.43 30.35
N LEU A 108 -2.21 -1.29 29.04
CA LEU A 108 -2.35 -2.45 28.15
C LEU A 108 -1.03 -3.22 28.01
N MET A 109 0.11 -2.54 27.92
CA MET A 109 1.45 -3.14 27.98
C MET A 109 1.67 -3.88 29.30
N ASP A 110 1.34 -3.26 30.43
CA ASP A 110 1.58 -3.80 31.77
C ASP A 110 0.60 -4.94 32.13
N MET A 111 -0.65 -4.91 31.64
CA MET A 111 -1.69 -5.91 31.96
C MET A 111 -1.83 -7.04 30.93
N MET A 112 -1.58 -6.76 29.64
CA MET A 112 -1.80 -7.71 28.53
C MET A 112 -0.64 -7.75 27.51
N GLY A 113 0.53 -7.20 27.84
CA GLY A 113 1.68 -7.19 26.92
C GLY A 113 1.49 -6.31 25.68
N GLY A 114 0.49 -5.42 25.68
CA GLY A 114 0.28 -4.43 24.62
C GLY A 114 -0.66 -4.87 23.50
N VAL A 115 -1.15 -6.11 23.53
CA VAL A 115 -1.99 -6.70 22.48
C VAL A 115 -3.35 -7.09 23.07
N LEU A 116 -4.42 -6.45 22.61
CA LEU A 116 -5.79 -6.73 23.04
C LEU A 116 -6.38 -7.95 22.32
N GLU A 117 -6.02 -8.14 21.05
CA GLU A 117 -6.44 -9.25 20.19
C GLU A 117 -5.21 -9.81 19.50
N VAL A 118 -4.91 -11.10 19.71
CA VAL A 118 -3.80 -11.79 19.05
C VAL A 118 -4.11 -11.88 17.57
N LYS A 119 -3.47 -11.03 16.76
CA LYS A 119 -3.56 -11.09 15.30
C LYS A 119 -2.58 -12.13 14.78
N LYS A 120 -2.82 -12.63 13.57
CA LYS A 120 -1.87 -13.55 12.91
C LYS A 120 -0.50 -12.89 12.68
N GLU A 121 -0.49 -11.57 12.55
CA GLU A 121 0.69 -10.69 12.50
C GLU A 121 1.57 -10.83 13.76
N ASP A 122 0.99 -11.10 14.94
CA ASP A 122 1.71 -11.20 16.21
C ASP A 122 2.54 -12.49 16.31
N ILE A 123 2.22 -13.54 15.52
CA ILE A 123 3.00 -14.79 15.46
C ILE A 123 4.43 -14.51 14.94
N LEU A 124 4.60 -13.50 14.08
CA LEU A 124 5.91 -13.08 13.59
C LEU A 124 6.76 -12.42 14.69
N ARG A 125 6.11 -11.82 15.68
CA ARG A 125 6.74 -11.05 16.78
C ARG A 125 6.81 -11.83 18.10
N MET A 126 6.14 -12.97 18.19
CA MET A 126 6.07 -13.76 19.42
C MET A 126 7.41 -14.46 19.68
N VAL A 127 8.01 -14.15 20.83
CA VAL A 127 9.23 -14.80 21.31
C VAL A 127 8.87 -15.56 22.58
N ILE A 128 9.12 -16.87 22.62
CA ILE A 128 8.97 -17.64 23.87
C ILE A 128 10.13 -17.22 24.78
N PRO A 129 9.84 -16.67 25.98
CA PRO A 129 10.90 -16.29 26.91
C PRO A 129 11.68 -17.52 27.36
N GLN A 130 13.01 -17.39 27.40
CA GLN A 130 13.88 -18.47 27.85
C GLN A 130 13.58 -18.82 29.32
N PRO A 131 13.48 -20.11 29.68
CA PRO A 131 13.26 -20.51 31.06
C PRO A 131 14.43 -20.06 31.95
N ALA A 132 14.12 -19.55 33.15
CA ALA A 132 15.11 -18.97 34.06
C ALA A 132 16.26 -19.93 34.47
N PHE A 133 16.04 -21.24 34.41
CA PHE A 133 17.06 -22.25 34.73
C PHE A 133 18.12 -22.43 33.62
N MET A 134 17.85 -21.99 32.38
CA MET A 134 18.87 -21.98 31.30
C MET A 134 20.04 -21.02 31.58
N ALA A 135 19.90 -20.10 32.54
CA ALA A 135 21.01 -19.27 32.98
C ALA A 135 22.04 -20.03 33.84
N LYS A 136 21.70 -21.23 34.34
CA LYS A 136 22.58 -22.09 35.13
C LYS A 136 23.19 -23.20 34.24
N PRO A 137 24.44 -23.64 34.51
CA PRO A 137 25.10 -24.70 33.72
C PRO A 137 24.30 -26.00 33.67
N ASP A 138 24.28 -26.64 32.50
CA ASP A 138 23.56 -27.90 32.19
C ASP A 138 23.84 -29.06 33.15
N ALA A 139 24.98 -29.01 33.84
CA ALA A 139 25.40 -30.00 34.83
C ALA A 139 24.59 -29.95 36.14
N LEU A 140 23.91 -28.83 36.43
CA LEU A 140 23.12 -28.62 37.64
C LEU A 140 21.62 -28.83 37.44
N TRP A 141 21.21 -29.26 36.24
CA TRP A 141 19.79 -29.42 35.93
C TRP A 141 19.21 -30.65 36.61
N SER A 142 18.10 -30.47 37.32
CA SER A 142 17.29 -31.60 37.82
C SER A 142 16.65 -32.36 36.64
N GLU A 143 16.20 -33.61 36.87
CA GLU A 143 15.47 -34.37 35.86
C GLU A 143 14.18 -33.67 35.40
N GLU A 144 13.57 -32.88 36.29
CA GLU A 144 12.38 -32.07 36.02
C GLU A 144 12.73 -30.86 35.14
N GLU A 145 13.85 -30.19 35.39
CA GLU A 145 14.36 -29.09 34.56
C GLU A 145 14.76 -29.58 33.15
N ARG A 146 15.32 -30.79 33.03
CA ARG A 146 15.59 -31.44 31.73
C ARG A 146 14.32 -31.73 30.94
N LYS A 147 13.22 -32.10 31.61
CA LYS A 147 11.91 -32.32 30.96
C LYS A 147 11.32 -30.99 30.48
N GLN A 148 11.39 -29.96 31.31
CA GLN A 148 10.95 -28.60 30.95
C GLN A 148 11.75 -28.01 29.78
N PHE A 149 13.05 -28.31 29.68
CA PHE A 149 13.88 -27.91 28.53
C PHE A 149 13.39 -28.55 27.23
N LYS A 150 13.10 -29.87 27.23
CA LYS A 150 12.57 -30.56 26.04
C LYS A 150 11.21 -30.00 25.61
N ASP A 151 10.34 -29.69 26.58
CA ASP A 151 9.04 -29.09 26.30
C ASP A 151 9.18 -27.66 25.77
N TYR A 152 10.12 -26.88 26.29
CA TYR A 152 10.45 -25.55 25.77
C TYR A 152 11.01 -25.62 24.34
N GLU A 153 11.97 -26.50 24.07
CA GLU A 153 12.56 -26.67 22.75
C GLU A 153 11.51 -27.10 21.72
N LYS A 154 10.62 -28.01 22.11
CA LYS A 154 9.48 -28.43 21.28
C LYS A 154 8.57 -27.26 20.97
N LYS A 155 8.19 -26.45 21.97
CA LYS A 155 7.34 -25.26 21.78
C LYS A 155 8.01 -24.22 20.89
N VAL A 156 9.31 -23.95 21.08
CA VAL A 156 10.07 -23.02 20.23
C VAL A 156 10.09 -23.50 18.77
N ARG A 157 10.27 -24.80 18.56
CA ARG A 157 10.26 -25.41 17.23
C ARG A 157 8.89 -25.28 16.57
N GLU A 158 7.82 -25.62 17.27
CA GLU A 158 6.44 -25.47 16.79
C GLU A 158 6.13 -24.00 16.42
N LEU A 159 6.51 -23.04 17.27
CA LEU A 159 6.32 -21.62 17.01
C LEU A 159 7.11 -21.14 15.78
N ASN A 160 8.35 -21.59 15.62
CA ASN A 160 9.14 -21.26 14.45
C ASN A 160 8.55 -21.86 13.16
N GLU A 161 8.03 -23.08 13.21
CA GLU A 161 7.33 -23.70 12.07
C GLU A 161 6.04 -22.95 11.70
N GLU A 162 5.26 -22.50 12.68
CA GLU A 162 4.07 -21.67 12.43
C GLU A 162 4.44 -20.31 11.83
N ARG A 163 5.50 -19.69 12.34
CA ARG A 163 6.06 -18.45 11.80
C ARG A 163 6.48 -18.60 10.34
N ASP A 164 7.21 -19.66 10.03
CA ASP A 164 7.70 -19.92 8.67
C ASP A 164 6.55 -20.27 7.71
N LYS A 165 5.52 -21.00 8.18
CA LYS A 165 4.30 -21.26 7.40
C LYS A 165 3.55 -19.96 7.11
N TYR A 166 3.39 -19.10 8.10
CA TYR A 166 2.70 -17.82 7.94
C TYR A 166 3.48 -16.89 7.00
N ARG A 167 4.80 -16.78 7.16
CA ARG A 167 5.69 -16.05 6.25
C ARG A 167 5.51 -16.50 4.80
N LYS A 168 5.60 -17.81 4.55
CA LYS A 168 5.41 -18.38 3.20
C LYS A 168 4.01 -18.10 2.65
N SER A 169 2.98 -18.08 3.50
CA SER A 169 1.62 -17.76 3.08
C SER A 169 1.48 -16.30 2.64
N LEU A 170 2.11 -15.36 3.36
CA LEU A 170 2.14 -13.94 3.02
C LEU A 170 2.94 -13.69 1.73
N GLU A 171 4.11 -14.32 1.58
CA GLU A 171 4.91 -14.24 0.36
C GLU A 171 4.13 -14.79 -0.86
N ALA A 172 3.37 -15.88 -0.69
CA ALA A 172 2.52 -16.42 -1.75
C ALA A 172 1.33 -15.50 -2.10
N GLU A 173 0.70 -14.88 -1.09
CA GLU A 173 -0.37 -13.89 -1.30
C GLU A 173 0.17 -12.67 -2.07
N MET A 174 1.31 -12.13 -1.65
CA MET A 174 1.99 -11.01 -2.32
C MET A 174 2.29 -11.33 -3.78
N LYS A 175 2.90 -12.49 -4.06
CA LYS A 175 3.22 -12.91 -5.43
C LYS A 175 1.96 -13.09 -6.29
N LYS A 176 0.87 -13.60 -5.70
CA LYS A 176 -0.42 -13.74 -6.40
C LYS A 176 -1.01 -12.37 -6.75
N LEU A 177 -0.92 -11.39 -5.84
CA LEU A 177 -1.38 -10.03 -6.09
C LEU A 177 -0.53 -9.35 -7.19
N GLN A 178 0.79 -9.49 -7.14
CA GLN A 178 1.70 -8.98 -8.18
C GLN A 178 1.40 -9.58 -9.56
N ASN A 179 1.24 -10.90 -9.65
CA ASN A 179 0.87 -11.56 -10.90
C ASN A 179 -0.49 -11.08 -11.42
N SER A 180 -1.48 -10.96 -10.52
CA SER A 180 -2.81 -10.45 -10.91
C SER A 180 -2.75 -9.02 -11.43
N ILE A 181 -1.87 -8.17 -10.88
CA ILE A 181 -1.65 -6.81 -11.38
C ILE A 181 -1.02 -6.87 -12.77
N GLN A 182 0.04 -7.66 -12.95
CA GLN A 182 0.72 -7.82 -14.24
C GLN A 182 -0.25 -8.30 -15.34
N GLU A 183 -1.06 -9.32 -15.06
CA GLU A 183 -2.07 -9.82 -15.99
C GLU A 183 -3.12 -8.76 -16.34
N SER A 184 -3.63 -8.02 -15.35
CA SER A 184 -4.59 -6.93 -15.61
C SER A 184 -4.00 -5.82 -16.47
N THR A 185 -2.74 -5.45 -16.24
CA THR A 185 -2.03 -4.44 -17.05
C THR A 185 -1.85 -4.94 -18.48
N GLN A 186 -1.38 -6.18 -18.67
CA GLN A 186 -1.19 -6.76 -20.01
C GLN A 186 -2.50 -6.84 -20.80
N ASN A 187 -3.60 -7.26 -20.15
CA ASN A 187 -4.91 -7.31 -20.79
C ASN A 187 -5.40 -5.92 -21.23
N PHE A 188 -5.15 -4.89 -20.42
CA PHE A 188 -5.50 -3.53 -20.77
C PHE A 188 -4.61 -2.99 -21.91
N ASP A 189 -3.32 -3.29 -21.90
CA ASP A 189 -2.40 -2.93 -22.99
C ASP A 189 -2.81 -3.56 -24.33
N GLU A 190 -3.27 -4.81 -24.31
CA GLU A 190 -3.84 -5.45 -25.50
C GLU A 190 -5.12 -4.77 -25.99
N HIS A 191 -5.98 -4.35 -25.06
CA HIS A 191 -7.18 -3.58 -25.40
C HIS A 191 -6.81 -2.24 -26.06
N LEU A 192 -5.83 -1.54 -25.51
CA LEU A 192 -5.31 -0.29 -26.08
C LEU A 192 -4.72 -0.48 -27.47
N LYS A 193 -3.96 -1.56 -27.71
CA LYS A 193 -3.43 -1.88 -29.05
C LYS A 193 -4.55 -2.03 -30.08
N ARG A 194 -5.62 -2.74 -29.73
CA ARG A 194 -6.80 -2.90 -30.61
C ARG A 194 -7.50 -1.58 -30.86
N LEU A 195 -7.62 -0.73 -29.84
CA LEU A 195 -8.20 0.61 -29.99
C LEU A 195 -7.35 1.48 -30.91
N PHE A 196 -6.02 1.41 -30.80
CA PHE A 196 -5.10 2.13 -31.68
C PHE A 196 -5.25 1.71 -33.15
N GLU A 197 -5.34 0.40 -33.43
CA GLU A 197 -5.62 -0.09 -34.79
C GLU A 197 -6.94 0.44 -35.35
N ARG A 198 -7.99 0.52 -34.51
CA ARG A 198 -9.28 1.11 -34.89
C ARG A 198 -9.17 2.61 -35.16
N ARG A 199 -8.38 3.33 -34.37
CA ARG A 199 -8.09 4.75 -34.59
C ARG A 199 -7.49 4.98 -35.98
N VAL A 200 -6.46 4.22 -36.33
CA VAL A 200 -5.80 4.34 -37.65
C VAL A 200 -6.80 4.08 -38.78
N LYS A 201 -7.64 3.05 -38.67
CA LYS A 201 -8.68 2.76 -39.66
C LYS A 201 -9.72 3.88 -39.77
N ALA A 202 -10.14 4.45 -38.64
CA ALA A 202 -11.08 5.58 -38.61
C ALA A 202 -10.48 6.82 -39.28
N GLU A 203 -9.22 7.14 -38.98
CA GLU A 203 -8.48 8.25 -39.61
C GLU A 203 -8.34 8.04 -41.12
N MET A 204 -8.05 6.81 -41.58
CA MET A 204 -8.00 6.49 -43.02
C MET A 204 -9.33 6.79 -43.73
N VAL A 205 -10.46 6.38 -43.15
CA VAL A 205 -11.79 6.65 -43.73
C VAL A 205 -12.10 8.14 -43.74
N VAL A 206 -11.77 8.86 -42.67
CA VAL A 206 -11.96 10.31 -42.62
C VAL A 206 -11.15 11.01 -43.72
N ASN A 207 -9.87 10.66 -43.88
CA ASN A 207 -9.02 11.26 -44.90
C ASN A 207 -9.50 10.95 -46.33
N GLN A 208 -10.10 9.79 -46.56
CA GLN A 208 -10.71 9.43 -47.85
C GLN A 208 -11.96 10.26 -48.16
N GLU A 209 -12.76 10.58 -47.15
CA GLU A 209 -13.99 11.38 -47.32
C GLU A 209 -13.73 12.90 -47.35
N GLU A 210 -12.55 13.35 -46.89
CA GLU A 210 -12.11 14.76 -46.94
C GLU A 210 -11.42 15.13 -48.27
N LEU A 211 -11.01 14.14 -49.08
CA LEU A 211 -10.44 14.28 -50.43
C LEU A 211 -11.53 14.35 -51.51
#